data_AF-A0ABD7Z1G0-F1
#
_entry.id   AF-A0ABD7Z1G0-F1
#
_cell.length_a   1.000
_cell.length_b   1.000
_cell.length_c   1.000
_cell.angle_alpha   90.00
_cell.angle_beta   90.00
_cell.angle_gamma   90.00
#
_symmetry.space_group_name_H-M   'P 1'
#
loop_
_entity.id
_entity.type
_entity.pdbx_description
1 polymer ?
#
loop_
_entity_poly.entity_id
_entity_poly.type
_entity_poly.pdbx_seq_one_letter_code
_entity_poly.pdbx_strand_id
1 'polypeptide(L)'
;MQTTQNDISDFYTTLLNKLDALINAQNDNSNLWNAERCAQFFSCSVGHFKSRIACKPDFPPPVKVNKTAYSLWIPAEVKAYAKRKQLIK
;
A
#
# COMPACT_ATOMS: atom_id res chain seq x y z
N MET A 1 -40.62 3.60 -18.99
CA MET A 1 -39.36 3.09 -19.55
C MET A 1 -38.21 3.76 -18.80
N GLN A 2 -37.68 3.13 -17.73
CA GLN A 2 -36.60 3.69 -16.88
C GLN A 2 -35.58 2.64 -16.42
N THR A 3 -35.72 1.38 -16.84
CA THR A 3 -34.88 0.25 -16.38
C THR A 3 -33.46 0.27 -16.97
N THR A 4 -33.29 0.74 -18.20
CA THR A 4 -32.00 0.69 -18.91
C THR A 4 -30.90 1.58 -18.31
N GLN A 5 -31.24 2.69 -17.65
CA GLN A 5 -30.23 3.60 -17.09
C GLN A 5 -29.61 3.04 -15.80
N ASN A 6 -30.41 2.35 -14.99
CA ASN A 6 -29.97 1.75 -13.72
C ASN A 6 -29.09 0.51 -13.98
N ASP A 7 -29.47 -0.34 -14.93
CA ASP A 7 -28.69 -1.53 -15.30
C ASP A 7 -27.30 -1.18 -15.82
N ILE A 8 -27.17 -0.07 -16.56
CA ILE A 8 -25.89 0.43 -17.07
C ILE A 8 -25.01 0.97 -15.93
N SER A 9 -25.61 1.69 -14.96
CA SER A 9 -24.89 2.20 -13.78
C SER A 9 -24.34 1.06 -12.91
N ASP A 10 -25.12 0.00 -12.72
CA ASP A 10 -24.71 -1.18 -11.94
C ASP A 10 -23.59 -1.95 -12.63
N PHE A 11 -23.64 -2.05 -13.96
CA PHE A 11 -22.56 -2.62 -14.77
C PHE A 11 -21.26 -1.83 -14.62
N TYR A 12 -21.30 -0.49 -14.72
CA TYR A 12 -20.10 0.34 -14.55
C TYR A 12 -19.52 0.24 -13.14
N THR A 13 -20.36 0.27 -12.12
CA THR A 13 -19.93 0.11 -10.72
C THR A 13 -19.23 -1.24 -10.52
N THR A 14 -19.81 -2.31 -11.07
CA THR A 14 -19.23 -3.65 -10.98
C THR A 14 -17.88 -3.75 -11.71
N LEU A 15 -17.77 -3.12 -12.88
CA LEU A 15 -16.53 -3.09 -13.66
C LEU A 15 -15.43 -2.33 -12.92
N LEU A 16 -15.74 -1.16 -12.36
CA LEU A 16 -14.80 -0.35 -11.59
C LEU A 16 -14.30 -1.10 -10.34
N ASN A 17 -15.20 -1.73 -9.59
CA ASN A 17 -14.83 -2.53 -8.42
C ASN A 17 -13.90 -3.71 -8.80
N LYS A 18 -14.13 -4.37 -9.94
CA LYS A 18 -13.27 -5.45 -10.43
C LYS A 18 -11.90 -4.94 -10.89
N LEU A 19 -11.85 -3.77 -11.53
CA LEU A 19 -10.60 -3.13 -11.93
C LEU A 19 -9.78 -2.73 -10.69
N ASP A 20 -10.40 -2.14 -9.68
CA ASP A 20 -9.74 -1.83 -8.40
C ASP A 20 -9.21 -3.10 -7.72
N ALA A 21 -10.00 -4.17 -7.71
CA ALA A 21 -9.56 -5.46 -7.16
C ALA A 21 -8.35 -6.03 -7.91
N LEU A 22 -8.32 -5.95 -9.24
CA LEU A 22 -7.20 -6.42 -10.07
C LEU A 22 -5.96 -5.54 -9.89
N ILE A 23 -6.11 -4.22 -9.84
CA ILE A 23 -5.03 -3.28 -9.58
C ILE A 23 -4.43 -3.55 -8.19
N ASN A 24 -5.27 -3.79 -7.19
CA ASN A 24 -4.83 -4.16 -5.84
C ASN A 24 -4.09 -5.51 -5.84
N ALA A 25 -4.64 -6.53 -6.50
CA ALA A 25 -4.00 -7.85 -6.62
C ALA A 25 -2.66 -7.81 -7.37
N GLN A 26 -2.57 -6.99 -8.44
CA GLN A 26 -1.32 -6.80 -9.18
C GLN A 26 -0.28 -6.02 -8.37
N ASN A 27 -0.72 -5.01 -7.60
CA ASN A 27 0.14 -4.28 -6.68
C ASN A 27 0.64 -5.16 -5.53
N ASP A 28 -0.17 -6.13 -5.07
CA ASP A 28 0.26 -7.13 -4.10
C ASP A 28 1.34 -8.07 -4.68
N ASN A 29 1.31 -8.33 -5.99
CA ASN A 29 2.32 -9.17 -6.68
C ASN A 29 3.67 -8.47 -6.92
N SER A 30 3.75 -7.13 -6.79
CA SER A 30 5.02 -6.41 -6.71
C SER A 30 5.51 -6.44 -5.26
N ASN A 31 6.16 -7.54 -4.89
CA ASN A 31 6.47 -8.01 -3.52
C ASN A 31 7.11 -7.02 -2.54
N LEU A 32 7.56 -5.83 -2.98
CA LEU A 32 8.24 -4.86 -2.13
C LEU A 32 7.70 -3.44 -2.33
N TRP A 33 7.47 -2.74 -1.21
CA TRP A 33 7.07 -1.35 -1.19
C TRP A 33 8.27 -0.41 -1.18
N ASN A 34 8.21 0.65 -1.98
CA ASN A 34 9.11 1.79 -1.86
C ASN A 34 8.66 2.75 -0.74
N ALA A 35 9.43 3.82 -0.53
CA ALA A 35 9.12 4.81 0.50
C ALA A 35 7.78 5.54 0.27
N GLU A 36 7.36 5.71 -0.97
CA GLU A 36 6.10 6.37 -1.33
C GLU A 36 4.90 5.51 -0.94
N ARG A 37 4.94 4.22 -1.28
CA ARG A 37 3.90 3.25 -0.88
C ARG A 37 3.81 3.11 0.63
N CYS A 38 4.95 3.06 1.33
CA CYS A 38 4.94 3.05 2.78
C CYS A 38 4.34 4.33 3.36
N ALA A 39 4.70 5.51 2.82
CA ALA A 39 4.14 6.78 3.27
C ALA A 39 2.63 6.89 3.05
N GLN A 40 2.13 6.40 1.90
CA GLN A 40 0.69 6.26 1.61
C GLN A 40 0.00 5.39 2.66
N PHE A 41 0.57 4.22 2.99
CA PHE A 41 0.02 3.32 4.00
C PHE A 41 -0.06 3.98 5.39
N PHE A 42 0.94 4.75 5.79
CA PHE A 42 0.93 5.50 7.06
C PHE A 42 0.16 6.84 6.98
N SER A 43 -0.43 7.18 5.83
CA SER A 43 -1.11 8.46 5.59
C SER A 43 -0.25 9.67 5.98
N CYS A 44 1.02 9.66 5.58
CA CYS A 44 1.99 10.71 5.89
C CYS A 44 2.82 11.10 4.65
N SER A 45 3.61 12.18 4.75
CA SER A 45 4.52 12.57 3.68
C SER A 45 5.73 11.62 3.59
N VAL A 46 6.32 11.49 2.39
CA VAL A 46 7.52 10.66 2.18
C VAL A 46 8.70 11.10 3.06
N GLY A 47 8.87 12.41 3.24
CA GLY A 47 9.89 12.96 4.14
C GLY A 47 9.63 12.58 5.60
N HIS A 48 8.38 12.63 6.05
CA HIS A 48 8.01 12.17 7.40
C HIS A 48 8.29 10.68 7.56
N PHE A 49 7.89 9.85 6.59
CA PHE A 49 8.17 8.41 6.63
C PHE A 49 9.67 8.14 6.76
N LYS A 50 10.50 8.72 5.89
CA LYS A 50 11.96 8.50 5.91
C LYS A 50 12.63 8.97 7.20
N SER A 51 12.23 10.14 7.72
CA SER A 51 12.89 10.78 8.87
C SER A 51 12.34 10.40 10.24
N ARG A 52 11.11 9.88 10.33
CA ARG A 52 10.43 9.59 11.61
C ARG A 52 9.95 8.16 11.77
N ILE A 53 9.81 7.40 10.68
CA ILE A 53 9.27 6.03 10.71
C ILE A 53 10.35 5.03 10.32
N ALA A 54 10.89 5.14 9.10
CA ALA A 54 11.87 4.21 8.56
C ALA A 54 13.21 4.21 9.28
N CYS A 55 13.54 5.29 9.99
CA CYS A 55 14.76 5.43 10.78
C CYS A 55 14.66 4.78 12.18
N LYS A 56 13.49 4.29 12.58
CA LYS A 56 13.32 3.71 13.92
C LYS A 56 13.99 2.34 13.99
N PRO A 57 14.66 2.01 15.11
CA PRO A 57 15.41 0.76 15.24
C PRO A 57 14.54 -0.49 15.19
N ASP A 58 13.24 -0.36 15.50
CA ASP A 58 12.26 -1.44 15.50
C ASP A 58 11.42 -1.51 14.20
N PHE A 59 11.68 -0.61 13.25
CA PHE A 59 11.08 -0.63 11.92
C PHE A 59 11.78 -1.69 11.04
N PRO A 60 11.06 -2.42 10.16
CA PRO A 60 11.68 -3.43 9.33
C PRO A 60 12.80 -2.88 8.44
N PRO A 61 13.93 -3.60 8.32
CA PRO A 61 15.02 -3.20 7.46
C PRO A 61 14.63 -3.30 5.99
N PRO A 62 15.18 -2.46 5.10
CA PRO A 62 14.93 -2.57 3.68
C PRO A 62 15.59 -3.83 3.11
N VAL A 63 14.91 -4.46 2.15
CA VAL A 63 15.40 -5.59 1.37
C VAL A 63 16.54 -5.15 0.45
N LYS A 64 17.67 -5.83 0.56
CA LYS A 64 18.84 -5.62 -0.28
C LYS A 64 18.65 -6.35 -1.62
N VAL A 65 17.95 -5.72 -2.55
CA VAL A 65 17.94 -6.19 -3.95
C VAL A 65 19.18 -5.66 -4.67
N ASN A 66 19.86 -6.54 -5.41
CA ASN A 66 21.10 -6.21 -6.09
C ASN A 66 20.90 -5.02 -7.06
N LYS A 67 21.73 -3.98 -6.89
CA LYS A 67 21.90 -2.80 -7.77
C LYS A 67 20.80 -1.74 -7.80
N THR A 68 19.76 -1.80 -6.98
CA THR A 68 18.79 -0.70 -6.90
C THR A 68 19.17 0.29 -5.80
N ALA A 69 19.25 1.59 -6.13
CA ALA A 69 19.54 2.66 -5.17
C ALA A 69 18.38 2.97 -4.21
N TYR A 70 17.26 2.25 -4.34
CA TYR A 70 16.04 2.48 -3.59
C TYR A 70 15.88 1.46 -2.46
N SER A 71 15.61 1.96 -1.27
CA SER A 71 15.16 1.14 -0.14
C SER A 71 13.76 0.60 -0.44
N LEU A 72 13.61 -0.71 -0.34
CA LEU A 72 12.39 -1.44 -0.59
C LEU A 72 12.04 -2.28 0.64
N TRP A 73 10.77 -2.35 1.03
CA TRP A 73 10.32 -3.01 2.25
C TRP A 73 9.29 -4.10 1.96
N ILE A 74 9.29 -5.15 2.77
CA ILE A 74 8.28 -6.20 2.68
C ILE A 74 6.97 -5.66 3.26
N PRO A 75 5.87 -5.62 2.49
CA PRO A 75 4.59 -5.05 2.94
C PRO A 75 4.05 -5.71 4.21
N ALA A 76 4.20 -7.03 4.35
CA ALA A 76 3.75 -7.78 5.51
C ALA A 76 4.44 -7.31 6.80
N GLU A 77 5.75 -7.04 6.75
CA GLU A 77 6.52 -6.57 7.91
C GLU A 77 6.15 -5.13 8.28
N VAL A 78 5.93 -4.26 7.28
CA VAL A 78 5.49 -2.87 7.50
C VAL A 78 4.11 -2.85 8.16
N LYS A 79 3.17 -3.68 7.67
CA LYS A 79 1.83 -3.84 8.26
C LYS A 79 1.91 -4.40 9.69
N ALA A 80 2.77 -5.38 9.95
CA ALA A 80 2.98 -5.94 11.28
C ALA A 80 3.54 -4.90 12.26
N TYR A 81 4.51 -4.08 11.83
CA TYR A 81 5.03 -2.96 12.62
C TYR A 81 3.92 -1.97 12.99
N ALA A 82 3.08 -1.56 12.04
CA ALA A 82 1.98 -0.64 12.28
C ALA A 82 0.98 -1.20 13.30
N LYS A 83 0.60 -2.48 13.18
CA LYS A 83 -0.26 -3.16 14.17
C LYS A 83 0.35 -3.14 15.56
N ARG A 84 1.65 -3.45 15.71
CA ARG A 84 2.35 -3.39 17.01
C ARG A 84 2.29 -1.98 17.62
N LYS A 85 2.47 -0.93 16.82
CA LYS A 85 2.42 0.46 17.32
C LYS A 85 1.01 0.93 17.68
N GLN A 86 -0.03 0.44 17.00
CA GLN A 86 -1.42 0.76 17.35
C GLN A 86 -1.87 0.09 18.66
N LEU A 87 -1.29 -1.06 19.01
CA LEU A 87 -1.56 -1.77 20.26
C LEU A 87 -0.84 -1.15 21.48
N ILE A 88 0.10 -0.23 21.27
CA ILE A 88 0.84 0.49 22.33
C ILE A 88 0.26 1.91 22.44
N LYS A 89 -1.06 2.02 22.60
CA LYS A 89 -1.77 3.28 22.85
C LYS A 89 -2.40 3.27 24.23
#